data_AF-A0AAD8DH07-F1
#
_entry.id   AF-A0AAD8DH07-F1
#
_cell.length_a   1.000
_cell.length_b   1.000
_cell.length_c   1.000
_cell.angle_alpha   90.00
_cell.angle_beta   90.00
_cell.angle_gamma   90.00
#
_symmetry.space_group_name_H-M   'P 1'
#
loop_
_entity.id
_entity.type
_entity.pdbx_description
1 polymer ?
#
loop_
_entity_poly.entity_id
_entity_poly.type
_entity_poly.pdbx_seq_one_letter_code
_entity_poly.pdbx_strand_id
1 'polypeptide(L)'
;MPSDSSYAIHTLYQLKCRVAAGQRPILTHVMRAIQYEINHNHDYNAAEELFRDLLLMLNLERIDDGAHSLISSPLEDDAYSVRRSVYSELDIACFQKSIGKLIRAAPQPRIALKYVCYLFQLDPPMRNERIENTALIDVIRVYARARGEYLVKALDFVEIGVERGLAIPHNTRIKHHLNDDAFQVACHPILRHNRLRFSDDGTMIIPVVEHAHDIYRRMIQQ
;
A
#
# COMPACT_ATOMS: atom_id res chain seq x y z
N MET A 1 23.49 29.33 -9.59
CA MET A 1 23.73 29.19 -8.13
C MET A 1 22.63 28.29 -7.60
N PRO A 2 22.93 27.07 -7.11
CA PRO A 2 21.89 26.13 -6.73
C PRO A 2 21.44 26.44 -5.30
N SER A 3 20.19 26.87 -5.15
CA SER A 3 19.53 27.00 -3.85
C SER A 3 18.97 25.64 -3.44
N ASP A 4 19.84 24.70 -3.08
CA ASP A 4 19.51 23.31 -2.75
C ASP A 4 19.02 23.14 -1.30
N SER A 5 18.05 23.94 -0.86
CA SER A 5 17.22 23.52 0.27
C SER A 5 16.06 22.70 -0.30
N SER A 6 16.13 21.37 -0.17
CA SER A 6 15.09 20.44 -0.67
C SER A 6 13.70 20.95 -0.27
N TYR A 7 12.77 20.97 -1.24
CA TYR A 7 11.37 21.34 -1.03
C TYR A 7 10.75 20.68 0.21
N ALA A 8 11.15 19.45 0.53
CA ALA A 8 10.74 18.79 1.77
C ALA A 8 11.32 19.40 3.03
N ILE A 9 12.59 19.82 3.06
CA ILE A 9 13.21 20.47 4.22
C ILE A 9 12.49 21.77 4.54
N HIS A 10 12.20 22.57 3.51
CA HIS A 10 11.44 23.81 3.68
C HIS A 10 9.99 23.53 4.15
N THR A 11 9.35 22.50 3.60
CA THR A 11 7.99 22.09 3.99
C THR A 11 7.94 21.56 5.44
N LEU A 12 8.94 20.77 5.85
CA LEU A 12 9.12 20.29 7.22
C LEU A 12 9.36 21.44 8.20
N TYR A 13 10.20 22.39 7.83
CA TYR A 13 10.47 23.56 8.66
C TYR A 13 9.20 24.39 8.87
N GLN A 14 8.47 24.70 7.79
CA GLN A 14 7.20 25.43 7.88
C GLN A 14 6.17 24.70 8.74
N LEU A 15 6.10 23.38 8.58
CA LEU A 15 5.23 22.53 9.38
C LEU A 15 5.56 22.59 10.87
N LYS A 16 6.84 22.38 11.23
CA LYS A 16 7.33 22.42 12.62
C LYS A 16 7.08 23.79 13.25
N CYS A 17 7.31 24.87 12.52
CA CYS A 17 7.03 26.24 12.98
C CYS A 17 5.53 26.48 13.24
N ARG A 18 4.62 25.96 12.39
CA ARG A 18 3.17 26.08 12.60
C ARG A 18 2.71 25.32 13.83
N VAL A 19 3.17 24.08 13.99
CA VAL A 19 2.84 23.25 15.16
C VAL A 19 3.35 23.92 16.44
N ALA A 20 4.59 24.41 16.45
CA ALA A 20 5.15 25.16 17.58
C ALA A 20 4.36 26.44 17.91
N ALA A 21 3.74 27.07 16.90
CA ALA A 21 2.87 28.23 17.06
C ALA A 21 1.41 27.87 17.45
N GLY A 22 1.12 26.61 17.79
CA GLY A 22 -0.24 26.15 18.13
C GLY A 22 -1.21 26.11 16.94
N GLN A 23 -0.70 26.25 15.72
CA GLN A 23 -1.50 26.22 14.49
C GLN A 23 -1.60 24.79 13.96
N ARG A 24 -2.76 24.45 13.38
CA ARG A 24 -2.92 23.16 12.72
C ARG A 24 -1.96 23.03 11.52
N PRO A 25 -1.34 21.85 11.35
CA PRO A 25 -0.51 21.58 10.19
C PRO A 25 -1.33 21.59 8.90
N ILE A 26 -0.72 22.05 7.82
CA ILE A 26 -1.34 21.98 6.49
C ILE A 26 -1.02 20.60 5.91
N LEU A 27 -1.89 19.63 6.19
CA LEU A 27 -1.66 18.22 5.87
C LEU A 27 -1.36 18.01 4.38
N THR A 28 -2.01 18.77 3.50
CA THR A 28 -1.76 18.72 2.06
C THR A 28 -0.33 19.06 1.67
N HIS A 29 0.36 19.94 2.40
CA HIS A 29 1.76 20.29 2.12
C HIS A 29 2.69 19.13 2.50
N VAL A 30 2.48 18.53 3.67
CA VAL A 30 3.27 17.36 4.13
C VAL A 30 3.11 16.19 3.17
N MET A 31 1.89 15.93 2.75
CA MET A 31 1.56 14.84 1.84
C MET A 31 2.14 15.08 0.44
N ARG A 32 2.21 16.33 -0.02
CA ARG A 32 2.92 16.69 -1.25
C ARG A 32 4.43 16.53 -1.11
N ALA A 33 5.00 16.86 0.05
CA ALA A 33 6.42 16.63 0.32
C ALA A 33 6.78 15.14 0.31
N ILE A 34 5.99 14.29 0.98
CA ILE A 34 6.16 12.81 0.93
C ILE A 34 6.15 12.33 -0.52
N GLN A 35 5.18 12.81 -1.30
CA GLN A 35 5.06 12.47 -2.71
C GLN A 35 6.23 12.98 -3.56
N TYR A 36 6.82 14.12 -3.20
CA TYR A 36 7.96 14.70 -3.87
C TYR A 36 9.23 13.89 -3.60
N GLU A 37 9.49 13.56 -2.33
CA GLU A 37 10.65 12.75 -1.94
C GLU A 37 10.67 11.39 -2.63
N ILE A 38 9.52 10.71 -2.70
CA ILE A 38 9.40 9.41 -3.39
C ILE A 38 9.59 9.53 -4.91
N ASN A 39 8.94 10.52 -5.53
CA ASN A 39 8.86 10.57 -6.99
C ASN A 39 10.06 11.25 -7.66
N HIS A 40 10.62 12.29 -7.03
CA HIS A 40 11.64 13.14 -7.63
C HIS A 40 13.01 12.87 -7.03
N ASN A 41 13.11 12.79 -5.71
CA ASN A 41 14.39 12.56 -5.03
C ASN A 41 14.74 11.07 -4.90
N HIS A 42 13.75 10.19 -5.10
CA HIS A 42 13.85 8.76 -4.82
C HIS A 42 14.33 8.45 -3.39
N ASP A 43 14.07 9.37 -2.45
CA ASP A 43 14.47 9.26 -1.05
C ASP A 43 13.30 8.72 -0.22
N TYR A 44 13.34 7.41 0.00
CA TYR A 44 12.34 6.74 0.82
C TYR A 44 12.42 7.13 2.29
N ASN A 45 13.64 7.31 2.83
CA ASN A 45 13.84 7.55 4.25
C ASN A 45 13.31 8.93 4.63
N ALA A 46 13.59 9.95 3.81
CA ALA A 46 13.03 11.29 4.00
C ALA A 46 11.49 11.28 3.92
N ALA A 47 10.92 10.48 3.02
CA ALA A 47 9.47 10.31 2.89
C ALA A 47 8.85 9.61 4.12
N GLU A 48 9.52 8.61 4.69
CA GLU A 48 9.11 7.92 5.92
C GLU A 48 9.18 8.84 7.14
N GLU A 49 10.24 9.65 7.28
CA GLU A 49 10.35 10.64 8.35
C GLU A 49 9.20 11.67 8.29
N LEU A 50 8.93 12.21 7.09
CA LEU A 50 7.80 13.10 6.84
C LEU A 50 6.46 12.46 7.22
N PHE A 51 6.28 11.18 6.91
CA PHE A 51 5.06 10.46 7.23
C PHE A 51 4.95 10.19 8.73
N ARG A 52 6.05 9.85 9.42
CA ARG A 52 6.05 9.70 10.88
C ARG A 52 5.67 11.00 11.58
N ASP A 53 6.28 12.12 11.15
CA ASP A 53 5.94 13.45 11.66
C ASP A 53 4.47 13.77 11.42
N LEU A 54 3.94 13.40 10.25
CA LEU A 54 2.52 13.50 9.92
C LEU A 54 1.63 12.69 10.87
N LEU A 55 1.97 11.43 11.17
CA LEU A 55 1.17 10.61 12.08
C LEU A 55 1.12 11.19 13.48
N LEU A 56 2.28 11.64 14.00
CA LEU A 56 2.38 12.32 15.29
C LEU A 56 1.49 13.56 15.35
N MET A 57 1.42 14.32 14.26
CA MET A 57 0.55 15.50 14.16
C MET A 57 -0.94 15.17 14.05
N LEU A 58 -1.28 13.99 13.51
CA LEU A 58 -2.66 13.53 13.40
C LEU A 58 -3.18 12.86 14.68
N ASN A 59 -2.35 12.74 15.72
CA ASN A 59 -2.59 11.92 16.93
C ASN A 59 -2.95 10.46 16.59
N LEU A 60 -2.54 9.98 15.42
CA LEU A 60 -2.68 8.57 15.06
C LEU A 60 -1.54 7.83 15.78
N GLU A 61 -1.88 6.76 16.49
CA GLU A 61 -0.97 6.04 17.40
C GLU A 61 0.43 5.82 16.81
N ARG A 62 1.44 5.91 17.68
CA ARG A 62 2.85 5.68 17.31
C ARG A 62 2.99 4.31 16.65
N ILE A 63 3.49 4.29 15.43
CA ILE A 63 4.06 3.07 14.84
C ILE A 63 5.35 2.78 15.61
N ASP A 64 5.28 1.94 16.63
CA ASP A 64 6.45 1.45 17.36
C ASP A 64 7.28 0.55 16.45
N ASP A 65 8.53 0.94 16.24
CA ASP A 65 9.55 0.14 15.56
C ASP A 65 10.18 -0.86 16.56
N GLY A 66 9.38 -1.83 17.02
CA GLY A 66 9.87 -3.16 17.38
C GLY A 66 9.92 -3.62 18.84
N ALA A 67 9.89 -4.96 18.93
CA ALA A 67 10.08 -5.90 20.05
C ALA A 67 8.99 -5.99 21.13
N HIS A 68 8.15 -7.04 20.97
CA HIS A 68 7.36 -7.71 22.01
C HIS A 68 6.43 -6.85 22.90
N SER A 69 5.13 -6.89 22.59
CA SER A 69 4.11 -6.95 23.64
C SER A 69 2.97 -7.85 23.19
N LEU A 70 3.07 -9.12 23.59
CA LEU A 70 1.91 -9.97 23.77
C LEU A 70 1.44 -9.76 25.23
N ILE A 71 0.11 -9.75 25.43
CA ILE A 71 -0.67 -9.93 26.67
C ILE A 71 -1.48 -8.68 27.13
N SER A 72 -2.78 -8.74 26.80
CA SER A 72 -3.97 -8.67 27.69
C SER A 72 -3.94 -7.67 28.88
N SER A 73 -4.83 -6.69 29.03
CA SER A 73 -6.31 -6.65 29.14
C SER A 73 -6.65 -5.63 30.28
N PRO A 74 -7.90 -5.47 30.76
CA PRO A 74 -8.91 -4.49 30.35
C PRO A 74 -9.25 -3.46 31.46
N LEU A 75 -10.24 -2.60 31.19
CA LEU A 75 -10.96 -1.70 32.11
C LEU A 75 -10.25 -0.36 32.41
N GLU A 76 -10.71 0.69 31.74
CA GLU A 76 -11.16 1.92 32.39
C GLU A 76 -12.13 2.64 31.43
N ASP A 77 -13.42 2.51 31.74
CA ASP A 77 -14.50 3.35 31.23
C ASP A 77 -14.26 4.82 31.61
N ASP A 78 -14.88 5.74 30.86
CA ASP A 78 -15.04 7.18 31.16
C ASP A 78 -13.99 8.22 30.71
N ALA A 79 -13.23 7.98 29.61
CA ALA A 79 -12.50 9.06 28.92
C ALA A 79 -12.78 9.20 27.41
N TYR A 80 -13.64 8.35 26.83
CA TYR A 80 -13.91 8.34 25.39
C TYR A 80 -14.99 9.33 24.94
N SER A 81 -14.98 10.58 25.44
CA SER A 81 -15.43 11.69 24.61
C SER A 81 -14.31 12.01 23.61
N VAL A 82 -14.03 11.03 22.73
CA VAL A 82 -13.06 11.16 21.65
C VAL A 82 -13.45 12.41 20.89
N ARG A 83 -12.61 13.44 21.00
CA ARG A 83 -12.57 14.56 20.06
C ARG A 83 -12.50 13.94 18.67
N ARG A 84 -13.65 13.74 18.01
CA ARG A 84 -13.73 13.41 16.59
C ARG A 84 -13.09 14.60 15.89
N SER A 85 -11.79 14.53 15.64
CA SER A 85 -11.14 15.41 14.69
C SER A 85 -11.81 15.15 13.35
N VAL A 86 -12.76 16.00 12.99
CA VAL A 86 -13.41 15.97 11.68
C VAL A 86 -12.33 16.33 10.66
N TYR A 87 -11.66 15.30 10.12
CA TYR A 87 -10.72 15.47 9.02
C TYR A 87 -11.49 15.93 7.78
N SER A 88 -10.93 16.85 7.00
CA SER A 88 -11.55 17.23 5.74
C SER A 88 -11.41 16.11 4.70
N GLU A 89 -12.28 16.07 3.69
CA GLU A 89 -12.16 15.14 2.56
C GLU A 89 -10.79 15.24 1.88
N LEU A 90 -10.23 16.45 1.82
CA LEU A 90 -8.92 16.72 1.27
C LEU A 90 -7.81 16.06 2.11
N ASP A 91 -7.92 16.09 3.44
CA ASP A 91 -6.95 15.45 4.34
C ASP A 91 -7.00 13.93 4.20
N ILE A 92 -8.20 13.35 4.13
CA ILE A 92 -8.44 11.93 3.94
C ILE A 92 -7.83 11.47 2.60
N ALA A 93 -8.13 12.17 1.51
CA ALA A 93 -7.60 11.85 0.19
C ALA A 93 -6.07 11.96 0.14
N CYS A 94 -5.50 12.96 0.80
CA CYS A 94 -4.06 13.14 0.87
C CYS A 94 -3.38 12.05 1.70
N PHE A 95 -3.97 11.65 2.82
CA PHE A 95 -3.51 10.54 3.64
C PHE A 95 -3.49 9.23 2.84
N GLN A 96 -4.64 8.86 2.26
CA GLN A 96 -4.80 7.65 1.45
C GLN A 96 -3.80 7.59 0.29
N LYS A 97 -3.56 8.72 -0.38
CA LYS A 97 -2.57 8.80 -1.45
C LYS A 97 -1.14 8.58 -0.95
N SER A 98 -0.79 9.15 0.21
CA SER A 98 0.59 9.11 0.72
C SER A 98 0.95 7.75 1.29
N ILE A 99 0.03 7.11 2.03
CA ILE A 99 0.24 5.75 2.51
C ILE A 99 0.36 4.75 1.34
N GLY A 100 -0.46 4.88 0.30
CA GLY A 100 -0.33 4.06 -0.91
C GLY A 100 1.03 4.24 -1.61
N LYS A 101 1.55 5.48 -1.67
CA LYS A 101 2.89 5.73 -2.21
C LYS A 101 4.00 5.11 -1.36
N LEU A 102 3.91 5.17 -0.03
CA LEU A 102 4.89 4.56 0.87
C LEU A 102 4.92 3.04 0.71
N ILE A 103 3.74 2.40 0.63
CA ILE A 103 3.64 0.96 0.37
C ILE A 103 4.33 0.63 -0.96
N ARG A 104 3.99 1.31 -2.05
CA ARG A 104 4.55 1.05 -3.38
C ARG A 104 6.06 1.30 -3.47
N ALA A 105 6.53 2.36 -2.82
CA ALA A 105 7.94 2.77 -2.85
C ALA A 105 8.81 1.97 -1.87
N ALA A 106 8.21 1.20 -0.96
CA ALA A 106 8.95 0.46 0.07
C ALA A 106 10.08 -0.38 -0.54
N PRO A 107 11.30 -0.27 0.02
CA PRO A 107 12.47 -0.96 -0.54
C PRO A 107 12.43 -2.47 -0.30
N GLN A 108 11.65 -2.93 0.69
CA GLN A 108 11.49 -4.34 1.02
C GLN A 108 10.03 -4.71 1.32
N PRO A 109 9.62 -5.94 0.99
CA PRO A 109 8.28 -6.48 1.29
C PRO A 109 7.83 -6.28 2.75
N ARG A 110 8.71 -6.53 3.72
CA ARG A 110 8.40 -6.37 5.16
C ARG A 110 8.00 -4.93 5.53
N ILE A 111 8.59 -3.95 4.86
CA ILE A 111 8.32 -2.53 5.12
C ILE A 111 6.97 -2.16 4.48
N ALA A 112 6.69 -2.64 3.27
CA ALA A 112 5.37 -2.47 2.66
C ALA A 112 4.25 -3.02 3.56
N LEU A 113 4.44 -4.21 4.14
CA LEU A 113 3.48 -4.83 5.04
C LEU A 113 3.25 -4.02 6.32
N LYS A 114 4.30 -3.43 6.91
CA LYS A 114 4.16 -2.52 8.08
C LYS A 114 3.14 -1.41 7.80
N TYR A 115 3.20 -0.78 6.63
CA TYR A 115 2.25 0.28 6.25
C TYR A 115 0.86 -0.25 5.92
N VAL A 116 0.73 -1.47 5.41
CA VAL A 116 -0.58 -2.12 5.23
C VAL A 116 -1.21 -2.43 6.57
N CYS A 117 -0.48 -3.02 7.51
CA CYS A 117 -0.97 -3.27 8.87
C CYS A 117 -1.44 -1.96 9.53
N TYR A 118 -0.67 -0.89 9.36
CA TYR A 118 -1.06 0.43 9.83
C TYR A 118 -2.36 0.94 9.19
N LEU A 119 -2.53 0.81 7.87
CA LEU A 119 -3.79 1.15 7.20
C LEU A 119 -4.99 0.41 7.80
N PHE A 120 -4.82 -0.87 8.17
CA PHE A 120 -5.88 -1.69 8.78
C PHE A 120 -6.15 -1.37 10.25
N GLN A 121 -5.32 -0.58 10.93
CA GLN A 121 -5.60 -0.07 12.27
C GLN A 121 -6.46 1.21 12.25
N LEU A 122 -6.67 1.81 11.08
CA LEU A 122 -7.40 3.07 10.94
C LEU A 122 -8.90 2.84 10.73
N ASP A 123 -9.69 3.71 11.36
CA ASP A 123 -11.13 3.76 11.17
C ASP A 123 -11.53 4.50 9.86
N PRO A 124 -12.71 4.19 9.30
CA PRO A 124 -13.34 5.05 8.30
C PRO A 124 -13.49 6.50 8.82
N PRO A 125 -13.29 7.52 7.97
CA PRO A 125 -13.12 7.47 6.52
C PRO A 125 -11.67 7.35 6.03
N MET A 126 -10.68 7.31 6.93
CA MET A 126 -9.27 7.19 6.55
C MET A 126 -8.99 5.86 5.83
N ARG A 127 -9.67 4.79 6.28
CA ARG A 127 -9.72 3.50 5.60
C ARG A 127 -11.05 3.32 4.86
N ASN A 128 -10.97 2.78 3.64
CA ASN A 128 -12.12 2.30 2.88
C ASN A 128 -11.67 1.19 1.91
N GLU A 129 -12.62 0.47 1.34
CA GLU A 129 -12.37 -0.67 0.44
C GLU A 129 -11.46 -0.29 -0.74
N ARG A 130 -11.62 0.91 -1.30
CA ARG A 130 -10.79 1.39 -2.42
C ARG A 130 -9.31 1.48 -2.05
N ILE A 131 -8.99 2.07 -0.89
CA ILE A 131 -7.58 2.17 -0.46
C ILE A 131 -7.02 0.81 -0.03
N GLU A 132 -7.84 -0.08 0.53
CA GLU A 132 -7.43 -1.46 0.83
C GLU A 132 -7.06 -2.23 -0.44
N ASN A 133 -7.89 -2.17 -1.48
CA ASN A 133 -7.61 -2.83 -2.76
C ASN A 133 -6.36 -2.23 -3.44
N THR A 134 -6.18 -0.92 -3.32
CA THR A 134 -4.96 -0.24 -3.82
C THR A 134 -3.71 -0.71 -3.05
N ALA A 135 -3.80 -0.81 -1.72
CA ALA A 135 -2.72 -1.27 -0.86
C ALA A 135 -2.34 -2.73 -1.17
N LEU A 136 -3.33 -3.60 -1.41
CA LEU A 136 -3.11 -4.98 -1.84
C LEU A 136 -2.33 -5.04 -3.15
N ILE A 137 -2.77 -4.31 -4.18
CA ILE A 137 -2.05 -4.22 -5.48
C ILE A 137 -0.61 -3.74 -5.28
N ASP A 138 -0.41 -2.72 -4.43
CA ASP A 138 0.90 -2.15 -4.21
C ASP A 138 1.84 -3.09 -3.44
N VAL A 139 1.34 -3.86 -2.46
CA VAL A 139 2.13 -4.93 -1.81
C VAL A 139 2.52 -6.01 -2.82
N ILE A 140 1.58 -6.48 -3.64
CA ILE A 140 1.86 -7.48 -4.70
C ILE A 140 3.01 -6.99 -5.59
N ARG A 141 3.01 -5.71 -5.99
CA ARG A 141 4.10 -5.12 -6.78
C ARG A 141 5.44 -5.11 -6.05
N VAL A 142 5.45 -4.79 -4.75
CA VAL A 142 6.69 -4.80 -3.96
C VAL A 142 7.27 -6.22 -3.90
N TYR A 143 6.43 -7.22 -3.63
CA TYR A 143 6.86 -8.63 -3.63
C TYR A 143 7.35 -9.07 -5.01
N ALA A 144 6.63 -8.70 -6.08
CA ALA A 144 7.02 -9.02 -7.45
C ALA A 144 8.41 -8.45 -7.81
N ARG A 145 8.72 -7.23 -7.35
CA ARG A 145 10.03 -6.59 -7.52
C ARG A 145 11.14 -7.26 -6.70
N ALA A 146 10.84 -7.76 -5.51
CA ALA A 146 11.82 -8.41 -4.63
C ALA A 146 12.32 -9.76 -5.18
N ARG A 147 11.51 -10.43 -6.03
CA ARG A 147 11.83 -11.71 -6.70
C ARG A 147 12.15 -12.87 -5.73
N GLY A 148 12.53 -14.02 -6.29
CA GLY A 148 12.93 -15.20 -5.52
C GLY A 148 11.78 -15.77 -4.69
N GLU A 149 12.05 -16.12 -3.44
CA GLU A 149 11.06 -16.68 -2.51
C GLU A 149 9.84 -15.77 -2.27
N TYR A 150 9.99 -14.46 -2.47
CA TYR A 150 8.88 -13.52 -2.34
C TYR A 150 7.81 -13.74 -3.42
N LEU A 151 8.17 -14.26 -4.60
CA LEU A 151 7.19 -14.57 -5.64
C LEU A 151 6.28 -15.74 -5.25
N VAL A 152 6.79 -16.69 -4.47
CA VAL A 152 5.98 -17.79 -3.94
C VAL A 152 5.07 -17.28 -2.82
N LYS A 153 5.63 -16.53 -1.86
CA LYS A 153 4.89 -15.94 -0.74
C LYS A 153 3.80 -14.96 -1.18
N ALA A 154 3.97 -14.31 -2.32
CA ALA A 154 3.00 -13.35 -2.83
C ALA A 154 1.75 -13.98 -3.42
N LEU A 155 1.72 -15.31 -3.61
CA LEU A 155 0.57 -16.00 -4.14
C LEU A 155 -0.66 -15.80 -3.25
N ASP A 156 -0.51 -15.86 -1.93
CA ASP A 156 -1.57 -15.62 -0.96
C ASP A 156 -2.24 -14.24 -1.18
N PHE A 157 -1.46 -13.20 -1.49
CA PHE A 157 -2.01 -11.87 -1.79
C PHE A 157 -2.76 -11.83 -3.12
N VAL A 158 -2.31 -12.60 -4.11
CA VAL A 158 -3.01 -12.74 -5.39
C VAL A 158 -4.34 -13.46 -5.18
N GLU A 159 -4.36 -14.53 -4.38
CA GLU A 159 -5.58 -15.28 -4.04
C GLU A 159 -6.61 -14.37 -3.33
N ILE A 160 -6.19 -13.58 -2.33
CA ILE A 160 -7.05 -12.59 -1.68
C ILE A 160 -7.63 -11.60 -2.71
N GLY A 161 -6.82 -11.17 -3.69
CA GLY A 161 -7.30 -10.25 -4.73
C GLY A 161 -8.33 -10.89 -5.68
N VAL A 162 -8.18 -12.18 -5.97
CA VAL A 162 -9.17 -12.96 -6.74
C VAL A 162 -10.46 -13.12 -5.95
N GLU A 163 -10.39 -13.45 -4.65
CA GLU A 163 -11.56 -13.54 -3.77
C GLU A 163 -12.33 -12.21 -3.68
N ARG A 164 -11.61 -11.08 -3.71
CA ARG A 164 -12.18 -9.73 -3.78
C ARG A 164 -12.70 -9.34 -5.17
N GLY A 165 -12.62 -10.24 -6.16
CA GLY A 165 -13.10 -10.01 -7.52
C GLY A 165 -12.22 -9.09 -8.37
N LEU A 166 -10.98 -8.80 -7.96
CA LEU A 166 -10.09 -7.87 -8.66
C LEU A 166 -9.54 -8.42 -9.99
N ALA A 167 -9.66 -9.72 -10.22
CA ALA A 167 -9.24 -10.39 -11.46
C ALA A 167 -10.36 -10.51 -12.52
N ILE A 168 -11.62 -10.29 -12.15
CA ILE A 168 -12.78 -10.54 -13.02
C ILE A 168 -12.80 -9.49 -14.16
N PRO A 169 -12.72 -9.91 -15.43
CA PRO A 169 -12.81 -8.99 -16.57
C PRO A 169 -14.19 -8.33 -16.63
N HIS A 170 -14.26 -6.99 -16.65
CA HIS A 170 -15.51 -6.25 -16.69
C HIS A 170 -16.17 -6.26 -18.09
N ASN A 171 -16.73 -7.40 -18.50
CA ASN A 171 -17.94 -7.46 -19.35
C ASN A 171 -19.23 -7.61 -18.51
N THR A 172 -19.09 -7.68 -17.19
CA THR A 172 -20.14 -7.91 -16.19
C THR A 172 -20.36 -6.68 -15.29
N ARG A 173 -21.03 -5.65 -15.84
CA ARG A 173 -21.84 -4.57 -15.19
C ARG A 173 -21.44 -3.87 -13.87
N ILE A 174 -20.37 -4.21 -13.15
CA ILE A 174 -20.04 -3.58 -11.87
C ILE A 174 -18.95 -2.53 -12.11
N LYS A 175 -19.36 -1.28 -12.28
CA LYS A 175 -18.45 -0.13 -12.40
C LYS A 175 -17.85 0.21 -11.03
N HIS A 176 -16.66 -0.30 -10.72
CA HIS A 176 -15.79 0.34 -9.74
C HIS A 176 -14.51 0.82 -10.40
N HIS A 177 -14.53 2.11 -10.70
CA HIS A 177 -13.45 2.88 -11.28
C HIS A 177 -12.12 2.73 -10.50
N LEU A 178 -11.14 2.13 -11.18
CA LEU A 178 -9.72 2.47 -11.26
C LEU A 178 -8.91 1.18 -11.28
N ASN A 179 -7.96 1.08 -12.23
CA ASN A 179 -6.86 0.11 -12.22
C ASN A 179 -7.22 -1.34 -12.63
N ASP A 180 -8.18 -1.53 -13.53
CA ASP A 180 -8.66 -2.85 -14.01
C ASP A 180 -7.51 -3.76 -14.52
N ASP A 181 -6.53 -3.20 -15.23
CA ASP A 181 -5.32 -3.93 -15.63
C ASP A 181 -4.24 -3.99 -14.53
N ALA A 182 -4.29 -3.09 -13.55
CA ALA A 182 -3.18 -2.91 -12.61
C ALA A 182 -3.01 -4.11 -11.67
N PHE A 183 -4.11 -4.75 -11.26
CA PHE A 183 -4.06 -5.98 -10.47
C PHE A 183 -3.49 -7.12 -11.32
N GLN A 184 -4.03 -7.35 -12.52
CA GLN A 184 -3.53 -8.41 -13.40
C GLN A 184 -2.05 -8.22 -13.77
N VAL A 185 -1.64 -6.99 -14.10
CA VAL A 185 -0.25 -6.61 -14.39
C VAL A 185 0.65 -6.81 -13.17
N ALA A 186 0.19 -6.45 -11.96
CA ALA A 186 0.94 -6.66 -10.73
C ALA A 186 1.15 -8.16 -10.44
N CYS A 187 0.14 -8.99 -10.74
CA CYS A 187 0.18 -10.43 -10.48
C CYS A 187 0.98 -11.21 -11.53
N HIS A 188 1.14 -10.69 -12.75
CA HIS A 188 1.76 -11.40 -13.85
C HIS A 188 3.14 -12.03 -13.51
N PRO A 189 4.10 -11.33 -12.87
CA PRO A 189 5.38 -11.93 -12.50
C PRO A 189 5.25 -13.08 -11.50
N ILE A 190 4.29 -12.97 -10.57
CA ILE A 190 4.03 -13.97 -9.53
C ILE A 190 3.40 -15.22 -10.14
N LEU A 191 2.33 -15.04 -10.92
CA LEU A 191 1.65 -16.13 -11.60
C LEU A 191 2.61 -16.87 -12.55
N ARG A 192 3.38 -16.14 -13.35
CA ARG A 192 4.36 -16.73 -14.26
C ARG A 192 5.44 -17.54 -13.52
N HIS A 193 5.94 -17.03 -12.39
CA HIS A 193 6.93 -17.74 -11.59
C HIS A 193 6.40 -19.07 -11.05
N ASN A 194 5.14 -19.08 -10.61
CA ASN A 194 4.47 -20.25 -10.06
C ASN A 194 3.83 -21.17 -11.13
N ARG A 195 3.99 -20.85 -12.43
CA ARG A 195 3.34 -21.55 -13.57
C ARG A 195 1.81 -21.58 -13.45
N LEU A 196 1.24 -20.46 -13.01
CA LEU A 196 -0.18 -20.24 -12.84
C LEU A 196 -0.67 -19.17 -13.83
N ARG A 197 -1.98 -19.13 -14.04
CA ARG A 197 -2.68 -18.06 -14.75
C ARG A 197 -4.06 -17.85 -14.12
N PHE A 198 -4.65 -16.68 -14.34
CA PHE A 198 -6.08 -16.52 -14.05
C PHE A 198 -6.90 -17.42 -14.99
N SER A 199 -8.04 -17.91 -14.51
CA SER A 199 -9.08 -18.48 -15.36
C SER A 199 -9.61 -17.42 -16.32
N ASP A 200 -10.26 -17.85 -17.40
CA ASP A 200 -10.71 -16.93 -18.45
C ASP A 200 -11.79 -15.94 -17.96
N ASP A 201 -12.53 -16.31 -16.90
CA ASP A 201 -13.50 -15.47 -16.19
C ASP A 201 -12.90 -14.71 -14.99
N GLY A 202 -11.62 -14.92 -14.68
CA GLY A 202 -10.90 -14.27 -13.59
C GLY A 202 -11.33 -14.65 -12.18
N THR A 203 -12.16 -15.69 -12.02
CA THR A 203 -12.67 -16.13 -10.71
C THR A 203 -11.74 -17.08 -9.97
N MET A 204 -10.76 -17.68 -10.68
CA MET A 204 -9.85 -18.68 -10.13
C MET A 204 -8.41 -18.49 -10.64
N ILE A 205 -7.47 -19.11 -9.93
CA ILE A 205 -6.09 -19.29 -10.39
C ILE A 205 -5.92 -20.76 -10.79
N ILE A 206 -5.46 -21.01 -12.01
CA ILE A 206 -5.32 -22.35 -12.58
C ILE A 206 -3.88 -22.61 -13.06
N PRO A 207 -3.41 -23.87 -13.04
CA PRO A 207 -2.11 -24.22 -13.61
C PRO A 207 -2.04 -23.92 -15.11
N VAL A 208 -0.87 -23.47 -15.57
CA VAL A 208 -0.56 -23.41 -17.00
C VAL A 208 -0.27 -24.85 -17.47
N VAL A 209 -1.24 -25.44 -18.17
CA VAL A 209 -1.06 -26.75 -18.81
C VAL A 209 -0.30 -26.55 -20.12
N GLU A 210 0.98 -26.91 -20.14
CA GLU A 210 1.82 -26.90 -21.37
C GLU A 210 1.44 -28.06 -22.29
N HIS A 211 0.21 -28.07 -22.82
CA HIS A 211 -0.27 -29.19 -23.63
C HIS A 211 0.58 -29.42 -24.90
N ALA A 212 1.17 -28.37 -25.48
CA ALA A 212 1.92 -28.47 -26.72
C ALA A 212 3.31 -29.13 -26.57
N HIS A 213 4.01 -28.87 -25.46
CA HIS A 213 5.37 -29.40 -25.25
C HIS A 213 5.38 -30.90 -24.91
N ASP A 214 4.39 -31.36 -24.16
CA ASP A 214 4.23 -32.79 -23.84
C ASP A 214 3.74 -33.61 -25.04
N ILE A 215 2.89 -33.05 -25.89
CA ILE A 215 2.50 -33.70 -27.16
C ILE A 215 3.73 -33.82 -28.08
N TYR A 216 4.50 -32.75 -28.26
CA TYR A 216 5.72 -32.78 -29.08
C TYR A 216 6.79 -33.74 -28.53
N ARG A 217 7.01 -33.79 -27.20
CA ARG A 217 7.93 -34.78 -26.61
C ARG A 217 7.50 -36.21 -26.84
N ARG A 218 6.20 -36.50 -26.71
CA ARG A 218 5.66 -37.85 -26.96
C ARG A 218 5.75 -38.24 -28.44
N MET A 219 5.64 -37.27 -29.35
CA MET A 219 5.81 -37.51 -30.80
C MET A 219 7.27 -37.73 -31.21
N ILE A 220 8.26 -37.18 -30.49
CA ILE A 220 9.70 -37.38 -30.80
C ILE A 220 10.24 -38.71 -30.22
N GLN A 221 9.51 -39.33 -29.28
CA GLN A 221 9.90 -40.58 -28.61
C GLN A 221 9.23 -41.84 -29.20
N GLN A 222 8.48 -41.72 -30.31
CA GLN A 222 7.91 -42.83 -31.09
C GLN A 222 8.62 -42.93 -32.44
#